data_AF-E7D1T3-F1
#
_entry.id   AF-E7D1T3-F1
#
_cell.length_a   1.000
_cell.length_b   1.000
_cell.length_c   1.000
_cell.angle_alpha   90.00
_cell.angle_beta   90.00
_cell.angle_gamma   90.00
#
_symmetry.space_group_name_H-M   'P 1'
#
loop_
_entity.id
_entity.type
_entity.pdbx_description
1 polymer ?
#
loop_
_entity_poly.entity_id
_entity_poly.type
_entity_poly.pdbx_seq_one_letter_code
_entity_poly.pdbx_strand_id
1 'polypeptide(L)'
;MKLTTTIILLCSVMVTIYAETKCQQKAREARQWIKVIKDFFVPACRPDGSFKSMQCNWHGCYCVDTEGTANTAAVPRNKIETLPCYKPWWEM
;
A
#
# COMPACT_ATOMS: atom_id res chain seq x y z
N MET A 1 -8.46 10.31 -42.55
CA MET A 1 -7.58 10.51 -41.37
C MET A 1 -8.30 11.30 -40.27
N LYS A 2 -9.21 10.66 -39.52
CA LYS A 2 -9.72 11.16 -38.23
C LYS A 2 -9.71 10.03 -37.20
N LEU A 3 -8.75 9.10 -37.34
CA LEU A 3 -8.65 7.92 -36.49
C LEU A 3 -7.76 8.14 -35.26
N THR A 4 -6.99 9.23 -35.19
CA THR A 4 -5.96 9.39 -34.15
C THR A 4 -6.44 10.24 -32.97
N THR A 5 -7.16 11.34 -33.20
CA THR A 5 -7.48 12.29 -32.12
C THR A 5 -8.40 11.71 -31.02
N THR A 6 -9.44 10.96 -31.39
CA THR A 6 -10.41 10.39 -30.43
C THR A 6 -9.84 9.21 -29.65
N ILE A 7 -9.02 8.37 -30.29
CA ILE A 7 -8.37 7.21 -29.65
C ILE A 7 -7.31 7.68 -28.64
N ILE A 8 -6.50 8.69 -29.00
CA ILE A 8 -5.50 9.28 -28.11
C ILE A 8 -6.15 9.91 -26.87
N LEU A 9 -7.27 10.63 -27.02
CA LEU A 9 -7.96 11.26 -25.89
C LEU A 9 -8.49 10.22 -24.89
N LEU A 10 -9.08 9.13 -25.39
CA LEU A 10 -9.55 8.02 -24.56
C LEU A 10 -8.37 7.32 -23.87
N CYS A 11 -7.26 7.05 -24.57
CA CYS A 11 -6.07 6.48 -23.95
C CYS A 11 -5.49 7.39 -22.86
N SER A 12 -5.37 8.69 -23.09
CA SER A 12 -4.83 9.64 -22.09
C SER A 12 -5.71 9.75 -20.85
N VAL A 13 -7.04 9.80 -21.02
CA VAL A 13 -7.98 9.82 -19.89
C VAL A 13 -7.98 8.49 -19.14
N MET A 14 -8.03 7.36 -19.85
CA MET A 14 -7.98 6.01 -19.26
C MET A 14 -6.66 5.77 -18.51
N VAL A 15 -5.52 6.22 -19.04
CA VAL A 15 -4.21 6.10 -18.36
C VAL A 15 -4.18 6.88 -17.04
N THR A 16 -4.84 8.04 -16.95
CA THR A 16 -4.85 8.84 -15.71
C THR A 16 -5.77 8.30 -14.60
N ILE A 17 -6.86 7.61 -14.93
CA ILE A 17 -7.81 7.06 -13.93
C ILE A 17 -7.40 5.69 -13.37
N TYR A 18 -6.47 4.99 -14.03
CA TYR A 18 -5.96 3.68 -13.60
C TYR A 18 -4.51 3.73 -13.12
N ALA A 19 -3.95 4.92 -12.84
CA ALA A 19 -2.60 5.04 -12.31
C ALA A 19 -2.52 4.28 -10.97
N GLU A 20 -1.85 3.13 -10.99
CA GLU A 20 -1.69 2.29 -9.81
C GLU A 20 -0.84 3.01 -8.77
N THR A 21 -1.32 3.00 -7.53
CA THR A 21 -0.60 3.62 -6.41
C THR A 21 0.63 2.81 -6.01
N LYS A 22 1.60 3.47 -5.37
CA LYS A 22 2.82 2.80 -4.87
C LYS A 22 2.51 1.61 -3.95
N CYS A 23 1.48 1.70 -3.10
CA CYS A 23 1.11 0.58 -2.23
C CYS A 23 0.53 -0.58 -3.04
N GLN A 24 -0.41 -0.30 -3.94
CA GLN A 24 -1.03 -1.33 -4.78
C GLN A 24 0.01 -2.08 -5.63
N GLN A 25 0.93 -1.34 -6.25
CA GLN A 25 2.02 -1.93 -7.02
C GLN A 25 2.87 -2.87 -6.16
N LYS A 26 3.38 -2.40 -5.01
CA LYS A 26 4.19 -3.23 -4.10
C LYS A 26 3.42 -4.43 -3.56
N ALA A 27 2.12 -4.28 -3.27
CA ALA A 27 1.27 -5.37 -2.84
C ALA A 27 1.08 -6.43 -3.93
N ARG A 28 0.93 -6.02 -5.19
CA ARG A 28 0.83 -6.94 -6.34
C ARG A 28 2.12 -7.73 -6.53
N GLU A 29 3.26 -7.06 -6.54
CA GLU A 29 4.58 -7.69 -6.66
C GLU A 29 4.82 -8.66 -5.48
N ALA A 30 4.55 -8.23 -4.25
CA ALA A 30 4.69 -9.07 -3.06
C ALA A 30 3.80 -10.32 -3.07
N ARG A 31 2.57 -10.23 -3.60
CA ARG A 31 1.66 -11.38 -3.73
C ARG A 31 2.14 -12.42 -4.73
N GLN A 32 2.96 -12.05 -5.71
CA GLN A 32 3.60 -13.02 -6.60
C GLN A 32 4.61 -13.87 -5.83
N TRP A 33 5.33 -13.26 -4.89
CA TRP A 33 6.31 -13.93 -4.05
C TRP A 33 5.69 -14.86 -3.00
N ILE A 34 4.46 -14.60 -2.52
CA ILE A 34 3.75 -15.51 -1.61
C ILE A 34 3.64 -16.94 -2.17
N LYS A 35 3.55 -17.11 -3.49
CA LYS A 35 3.50 -18.44 -4.12
C LYS A 35 4.77 -19.27 -3.92
N VAL A 36 5.88 -18.60 -3.59
CA VAL A 36 7.22 -19.19 -3.41
C VAL A 36 7.64 -19.15 -1.94
N ILE A 37 7.38 -18.04 -1.25
CA ILE A 37 7.76 -17.78 0.14
C ILE A 37 6.49 -17.46 0.93
N LYS A 38 6.00 -18.45 1.69
CA LYS A 38 4.69 -18.38 2.37
C LYS A 38 4.54 -17.17 3.30
N ASP A 39 5.63 -16.73 3.92
CA ASP A 39 5.67 -15.62 4.88
C ASP A 39 6.21 -14.32 4.28
N PHE A 40 6.10 -14.14 2.96
CA PHE A 40 6.52 -12.91 2.30
C PHE A 40 5.64 -11.73 2.72
N PHE A 41 6.26 -10.60 3.04
CA PHE A 41 5.55 -9.40 3.49
C PHE A 41 4.78 -8.75 2.34
N VAL A 42 3.46 -8.59 2.52
CA VAL A 42 2.60 -7.80 1.64
C VAL A 42 2.16 -6.53 2.39
N PRO A 43 2.43 -5.33 1.88
CA PRO A 43 2.01 -4.10 2.54
C PRO A 43 0.49 -3.97 2.57
N ALA A 44 -0.01 -3.39 3.65
CA ALA A 44 -1.42 -3.10 3.82
C ALA A 44 -1.78 -1.74 3.20
N CYS A 45 -2.72 -1.74 2.26
CA CYS A 45 -3.17 -0.53 1.58
C CYS A 45 -4.57 -0.11 2.07
N ARG A 46 -4.85 1.19 2.00
CA ARG A 46 -6.21 1.76 2.11
C ARG A 46 -6.97 1.59 0.79
N PRO A 47 -8.31 1.76 0.77
CA PRO A 47 -9.11 1.69 -0.45
C PRO A 47 -8.69 2.70 -1.54
N ASP A 48 -8.18 3.86 -1.13
CA ASP A 48 -7.64 4.90 -2.03
C ASP A 48 -6.26 4.55 -2.61
N GLY A 49 -5.67 3.41 -2.21
CA GLY A 49 -4.35 2.96 -2.64
C GLY A 49 -3.17 3.55 -1.86
N SER A 50 -3.39 4.44 -0.89
CA SER A 50 -2.33 4.86 0.03
C SER A 50 -1.91 3.72 0.98
N PHE A 51 -0.73 3.82 1.59
CA PHE A 51 -0.34 2.88 2.64
C PHE A 51 -1.19 3.09 3.90
N LYS A 52 -1.67 2.00 4.52
CA LYS A 52 -2.18 2.09 5.89
C LYS A 52 -1.07 2.60 6.80
N SER A 53 -1.38 3.50 7.71
CA SER A 53 -0.40 4.13 8.60
C SER A 53 0.37 3.12 9.45
N MET A 54 -0.24 2.00 9.83
CA MET A 54 0.45 0.89 10.48
C MET A 54 0.73 -0.22 9.47
N GLN A 55 1.99 -0.65 9.39
CA GLN A 55 2.45 -1.81 8.62
C GLN A 55 2.99 -2.86 9.58
N CYS A 56 2.80 -4.14 9.25
CA CYS A 56 3.30 -5.24 10.07
C CYS A 56 3.89 -6.35 9.19
N ASN A 57 5.09 -6.80 9.53
CA ASN A 57 5.74 -7.96 8.93
C ASN A 57 6.14 -8.96 10.03
N TRP A 58 6.99 -9.93 9.68
CA TRP A 58 7.49 -10.93 10.65
C TRP A 58 8.29 -10.32 11.80
N HIS A 59 9.01 -9.21 11.57
CA HIS A 59 9.86 -8.55 12.56
C HIS A 59 9.09 -7.62 13.51
N GLY A 60 7.81 -7.35 13.24
CA GLY A 60 7.00 -6.48 14.07
C GLY A 60 6.15 -5.51 13.26
N CYS A 61 5.66 -4.48 13.93
CA CYS A 61 4.84 -3.43 13.35
C CYS A 61 5.53 -2.07 13.48
N TYR A 62 5.30 -1.19 12.52
CA TYR A 62 5.86 0.15 12.47
C TYR A 62 4.88 1.10 11.79
N CYS A 63 5.09 2.40 12.00
CA CYS A 63 4.34 3.43 11.32
C CYS A 63 5.00 3.82 9.99
N VAL A 64 4.15 4.17 9.02
CA VAL A 64 4.56 4.73 7.73
C VAL A 64 3.74 5.97 7.39
N ASP A 65 4.29 6.81 6.51
CA ASP A 65 3.54 7.88 5.83
C ASP A 65 2.65 7.34 4.68
N THR A 66 1.98 8.25 3.96
CA THR A 66 1.09 7.88 2.83
C THR A 66 1.82 7.24 1.65
N GLU A 67 3.13 7.45 1.53
CA GLU A 67 4.00 6.91 0.48
C GLU A 67 4.70 5.60 0.89
N GLY A 68 4.52 5.18 2.15
CA GLY A 68 5.06 3.94 2.71
C GLY A 68 6.44 4.08 3.34
N THR A 69 6.91 5.30 3.59
CA THR A 69 8.19 5.57 4.28
C THR A 69 8.01 5.35 5.77
N ALA A 70 8.85 4.50 6.38
CA ALA A 70 8.82 4.28 7.82
C ALA A 70 9.20 5.56 8.58
N ASN A 71 8.38 5.94 9.55
CA ASN A 71 8.62 7.09 10.41
C ASN A 71 8.75 6.70 11.90
N THR A 72 8.75 5.41 12.21
CA THR A 72 9.07 4.87 13.54
C THR A 72 9.91 3.60 13.41
N ALA A 73 10.58 3.22 14.50
CA ALA A 73 11.14 1.87 14.64
C ALA A 73 10.03 0.81 14.68
N ALA A 74 10.38 -0.42 14.33
CA ALA A 74 9.49 -1.57 14.47
C ALA A 74 9.42 -2.01 15.94
N VAL A 75 8.21 -2.33 16.40
CA VAL A 75 7.93 -2.89 17.71
C VAL A 75 7.29 -4.28 17.59
N PRO A 76 7.45 -5.16 18.59
CA PRO A 76 6.73 -6.43 18.64
C PRO A 76 5.21 -6.24 18.54
N ARG A 77 4.49 -7.23 17.98
CA ARG A 77 3.04 -7.14 17.75
C ARG A 77 2.22 -6.96 19.03
N ASN A 78 2.72 -7.42 20.17
CA ASN A 78 2.11 -7.21 21.50
C ASN A 78 2.40 -5.83 22.11
N LYS A 79 3.06 -4.92 21.36
CA LYS A 79 3.40 -3.55 21.77
C LYS A 79 2.92 -2.51 20.76
N ILE A 80 1.99 -2.86 19.87
CA ILE A 80 1.48 -1.93 18.84
C ILE A 80 0.88 -0.65 19.43
N GLU A 81 0.34 -0.70 20.65
CA GLU A 81 -0.23 0.45 21.36
C GLU A 81 0.78 1.57 21.64
N THR A 82 2.09 1.29 21.58
CA THR A 82 3.14 2.30 21.74
C THR A 82 3.42 3.06 20.44
N LEU A 83 2.87 2.62 19.30
CA LEU A 83 3.07 3.27 18.01
C LEU A 83 2.13 4.49 17.87
N PRO A 84 2.62 5.66 17.44
CA PRO A 84 1.78 6.85 17.23
C PRO A 84 0.65 6.67 16.21
N CYS A 85 0.81 5.74 15.26
CA CYS A 85 -0.21 5.42 14.25
C CYS A 85 -1.24 4.38 14.70
N TYR A 86 -1.10 3.82 15.91
CA TYR A 86 -2.08 2.90 16.46
C TYR A 86 -3.40 3.62 16.69
N LYS A 87 -4.48 2.98 16.24
CA LYS A 87 -5.85 3.45 16.39
C LYS A 87 -6.67 2.36 17.07
N PRO A 88 -7.26 2.63 18.24
CA PRO A 88 -8.11 1.68 18.91
C PRO A 88 -9.42 1.41 18.16
N TRP A 89 -10.12 0.35 18.55
CA TRP A 89 -11.34 -0.10 17.88
C TRP A 89 -12.52 0.88 17.96
N TRP A 90 -12.50 1.82 18.90
CA TRP A 90 -13.53 2.87 19.05
C TRP A 90 -13.24 4.14 18.24
N GLU A 91 -12.12 4.19 17.51
CA GLU A 91 -11.76 5.28 16.58
C GLU A 91 -11.94 4.89 15.10
N MET A 92 -12.56 3.74 14.83
CA MET A 92 -12.86 3.23 13.47
C MET A 92 -14.34 3.33 13.16
#